data_AF-A0A1T4NQD5-F1
#
_entry.id   AF-A0A1T4NQD5-F1
#
_cell.length_a   1.000
_cell.length_b   1.000
_cell.length_c   1.000
_cell.angle_alpha   90.00
_cell.angle_beta   90.00
_cell.angle_gamma   90.00
#
_symmetry.space_group_name_H-M   'P 1'
#
loop_
_entity.id
_entity.type
_entity.pdbx_description
1 polymer ?
#
loop_
_entity_poly.entity_id
_entity_poly.type
_entity_poly.pdbx_seq_one_letter_code
_entity_poly.pdbx_strand_id
1 'polypeptide(L)' 'LYEPYEVFRKKLCKQKKRTSKGRRRLNYEAIYELTVRQVMDGETNFLNEVSYDPIIL' A
#
# COMPACT_ATOMS: atom_id res chain seq x y z
N LEU A 1 4.65 -10.08 -25.24
CA LEU A 1 6.02 -10.60 -25.43
C LEU A 1 6.90 -9.99 -24.35
N TYR A 2 7.66 -10.79 -23.60
CA TYR A 2 8.54 -10.28 -22.56
C TYR A 2 9.76 -9.57 -23.16
N GLU A 3 10.33 -8.62 -22.43
CA GLU A 3 11.52 -7.90 -22.89
C GLU A 3 12.79 -8.74 -22.77
N PRO A 4 13.84 -8.47 -23.58
CA PRO A 4 15.12 -9.14 -23.46
C PRO A 4 15.76 -8.95 -22.09
N TYR A 5 16.38 -10.00 -21.57
CA TYR A 5 16.97 -10.05 -20.22
C TYR A 5 17.90 -8.86 -19.92
N GLU A 6 18.73 -8.46 -20.88
CA GLU A 6 19.65 -7.33 -20.72
C GLU A 6 18.95 -6.00 -20.50
N VAL A 7 17.78 -5.80 -21.11
CA VAL A 7 16.96 -4.60 -20.95
C VAL A 7 16.32 -4.58 -19.56
N PHE A 8 15.78 -5.73 -19.13
CA PHE A 8 15.25 -5.91 -17.79
C PHE A 8 16.32 -5.67 -16.70
N ARG A 9 17.52 -6.23 -16.88
CA ARG A 9 18.65 -6.05 -15.95
C ARG A 9 19.05 -4.58 -15.83
N LYS A 10 19.11 -3.84 -16.94
CA LYS A 10 19.39 -2.40 -16.92
C LYS A 10 18.31 -1.60 -16.18
N LYS A 11 17.03 -2.01 -16.25
CA LYS A 11 15.94 -1.38 -15.49
C LYS A 11 16.05 -1.63 -13.99
N LEU A 12 16.47 -2.82 -13.57
CA LEU A 12 16.70 -3.16 -12.16
C LEU A 12 17.82 -2.35 -11.53
N CYS A 13 18.94 -2.19 -12.23
CA CYS A 13 20.10 -1.42 -11.74
C CYS A 13 19.91 0.10 -11.84
N LYS A 14 18.79 0.57 -12.40
CA LYS A 14 18.53 2.00 -12.54
C LYS A 14 18.29 2.62 -11.16
N GLN A 15 19.08 3.64 -10.84
CA GLN A 15 18.92 4.40 -9.62
C GLN A 15 17.50 4.98 -9.54
N LYS A 16 16.80 4.70 -8.44
CA LYS A 16 15.40 5.11 -8.27
C LYS A 16 15.32 6.63 -8.37
N LYS A 17 14.53 7.13 -9.34
CA LYS A 17 14.24 8.58 -9.46
C LYS A 17 13.38 9.11 -8.31
N ARG A 18 12.62 8.23 -7.64
CA ARG A 18 11.70 8.62 -6.57
C ARG A 18 12.45 8.84 -5.25
N THR A 19 12.45 10.08 -4.79
CA THR A 19 12.68 10.43 -3.39
C THR A 19 11.40 10.08 -2.61
N SER A 20 11.40 8.93 -1.97
CA SER A 20 10.36 8.58 -0.99
C SER A 20 10.79 9.11 0.37
N LYS A 21 9.84 9.61 1.19
CA LYS A 21 10.12 9.95 2.60
C LYS A 21 10.33 8.70 3.49
N GLY A 22 10.62 7.55 2.89
CA GLY A 22 10.82 6.28 3.57
C GLY A 22 9.55 5.76 4.25
N ARG A 23 9.76 4.82 5.18
CA ARG A 23 8.70 4.29 6.04
C ARG A 23 8.29 5.39 7.02
N ARG A 24 7.11 5.95 6.82
CA ARG A 24 6.53 6.91 7.77
C ARG A 24 5.94 6.16 8.96
N ARG A 25 6.13 6.69 10.16
CA ARG A 25 5.47 6.17 11.36
C ARG A 25 3.98 6.42 11.21
N LEU A 26 3.17 5.37 11.37
CA LEU A 26 1.72 5.49 11.33
C LEU A 26 1.26 6.32 12.53
N ASN A 27 0.26 7.19 12.32
CA ASN A 27 -0.43 7.84 13.41
C ASN A 27 -1.53 6.91 13.91
N TYR A 28 -1.22 6.11 14.92
CA TYR A 28 -2.14 5.12 15.47
C TYR A 28 -3.39 5.75 16.07
N GLU A 29 -3.30 6.95 16.63
CA GLU A 29 -4.44 7.66 17.21
C GLU A 29 -5.46 8.03 16.14
N ALA A 30 -5.00 8.67 15.06
CA ALA A 30 -5.87 9.04 13.95
C ALA A 30 -6.53 7.82 13.29
N ILE A 31 -5.80 6.70 13.19
CA ILE A 31 -6.34 5.43 12.68
C ILE A 31 -7.44 4.93 13.63
N TYR A 32 -7.19 4.92 14.94
CA TYR A 32 -8.16 4.48 15.93
C TYR A 32 -9.46 5.30 15.88
N GLU A 33 -9.35 6.63 15.88
CA GLU A 33 -10.52 7.52 15.78
C GLU A 33 -11.35 7.28 14.51
N LEU A 34 -10.69 7.04 13.38
CA LEU A 34 -11.34 6.67 12.12
C LEU A 34 -12.07 5.34 12.23
N THR A 35 -11.41 4.32 12.78
CA THR A 35 -12.00 3.00 12.95
C THR A 35 -13.22 3.04 13.86
N VAL A 36 -13.17 3.79 14.98
CA VAL A 36 -14.32 3.96 15.88
C VAL A 36 -15.50 4.55 15.13
N ARG A 37 -15.29 5.60 14.32
CA ARG A 37 -16.34 6.22 13.53
C ARG A 37 -16.99 5.22 12.56
N GLN A 38 -16.18 4.48 11.81
CA GLN A 38 -16.67 3.48 10.85
C GLN A 38 -17.49 2.37 11.51
N VAL A 39 -17.08 1.93 12.70
CA VAL A 39 -17.84 0.95 13.48
C VAL A 39 -19.18 1.53 13.93
N MET A 40 -19.20 2.77 14.41
CA MET A 40 -20.44 3.46 14.82
C MET A 40 -21.40 3.69 13.63
N ASP A 41 -20.86 3.95 12.45
CA ASP A 41 -21.62 4.15 11.21
C ASP A 41 -22.07 2.81 10.57
N GLY A 42 -21.70 1.67 11.16
CA GLY A 42 -22.07 0.34 10.67
C GLY A 42 -21.28 -0.13 9.44
N GLU A 43 -20.23 0.59 9.03
CA GLU A 43 -19.34 0.28 7.90
C GLU A 43 -18.37 -0.87 8.22
N THR A 44 -18.87 -1.97 8.77
CA THR A 44 -18.05 -3.11 9.25
C THR A 44 -17.96 -4.27 8.26
N ASN A 45 -18.61 -4.15 7.10
CA ASN A 45 -18.70 -5.20 6.08
C ASN A 45 -17.32 -5.73 5.65
N PHE A 46 -16.31 -4.85 5.64
CA PHE A 46 -14.95 -5.16 5.23
C PHE A 46 -14.02 -5.56 6.40
N LEU A 47 -14.46 -5.40 7.65
CA LEU A 47 -13.60 -5.61 8.83
C LEU A 47 -13.23 -7.09 9.02
N ASN A 48 -14.14 -7.99 8.67
CA ASN A 48 -13.96 -9.44 8.76
C ASN A 48 -13.69 -10.09 7.40
N GLU A 49 -13.53 -9.28 6.36
CA GLU A 49 -13.36 -9.80 5.02
C GLU A 49 -11.93 -10.33 4.84
N VAL A 50 -11.82 -11.61 4.47
CA VAL A 50 -10.54 -12.30 4.29
C VAL A 50 -9.97 -12.07 2.89
N SER A 51 -10.78 -11.54 1.95
CA SER A 51 -10.32 -11.17 0.63
C SER A 51 -9.45 -9.93 0.70
N TYR A 52 -8.15 -10.15 0.63
CA TYR A 52 -7.17 -9.09 0.46
C TYR A 52 -7.27 -8.55 -0.97
N ASP A 53 -7.71 -7.31 -1.15
CA ASP A 53 -7.59 -6.58 -2.41
C ASP A 53 -6.22 -5.87 -2.45
N PRO A 54 -5.22 -6.39 -3.17
CA PRO A 54 -3.89 -5.81 -3.18
C PRO A 54 -3.96 -4.41 -3.80
N ILE A 55 -3.66 -3.38 -3.01
CA ILE A 55 -3.43 -2.04 -3.52
C ILE A 55 -2.16 -2.07 -4.37
N ILE A 56 -2.32 -2.22 -5.69
CA ILE A 56 -1.22 -2.11 -6.66
C ILE A 56 -0.90 -0.61 -6.81
N LEU A 57 0.16 -0.16 -6.12
CA LEU A 57 0.71 1.22 -6.16
C LEU A 57 1.71 1.44 -7.31
#